data_AF-A0A9D2RDK0-F1
#
_entry.id   AF-A0A9D2RDK0-F1
#
_cell.length_a   1.000
_cell.length_b   1.000
_cell.length_c   1.000
_cell.angle_alpha   90.00
_cell.angle_beta   90.00
_cell.angle_gamma   90.00
#
_symmetry.space_group_name_H-M   'P 1'
#
loop_
_entity.id
_entity.type
_entity.pdbx_description
1 polymer ?
#
loop_
_entity_poly.entity_id
_entity_poly.type
_entity_poly.pdbx_seq_one_letter_code
_entity_poly.pdbx_strand_id
1 'polypeptide(L)'
;MEYVNNQKQVEKQILELVKKYNVLYKKQLYEFFAVDGREKFVGKALHSLLKDRFLYLNDVTQMVYQHEKAYEFREKGTLMAFWVLISLMKQKKIENHFLSSREEYPVRIIFVGDAEIYDILYVSEEEIQLVNNLFSRKRIEGCQHVVIVEDKHEIPQLQIPDAIGFCTVSEEDGGVEYYRRDE
;
A
#
# COMPACT_ATOMS: atom_id res chain seq x y z
N MET A 1 -28.81 15.40 -0.24
CA MET A 1 -28.72 14.26 -1.18
C MET A 1 -27.26 13.89 -1.46
N GLU A 2 -26.39 14.85 -1.79
CA GLU A 2 -24.95 14.65 -2.01
C GLU A 2 -24.21 13.96 -0.84
N TYR A 3 -24.48 14.38 0.40
CA TYR A 3 -23.89 13.76 1.60
C TYR A 3 -24.14 12.25 1.71
N VAL A 4 -25.38 11.82 1.44
CA VAL A 4 -25.77 10.39 1.51
C VAL A 4 -25.14 9.62 0.35
N ASN A 5 -24.99 10.26 -0.81
CA ASN A 5 -24.33 9.67 -1.98
C ASN A 5 -22.83 9.42 -1.70
N ASN A 6 -22.14 10.43 -1.16
CA ASN A 6 -20.72 10.33 -0.81
C ASN A 6 -20.48 9.27 0.27
N GLN A 7 -21.36 9.18 1.28
CA GLN A 7 -21.25 8.15 2.31
C GLN A 7 -21.34 6.73 1.70
N LYS A 8 -22.33 6.46 0.85
CA LYS A 8 -22.49 5.15 0.20
C LYS A 8 -21.33 4.84 -0.74
N GLN A 9 -20.78 5.84 -1.42
CA GLN A 9 -19.61 5.67 -2.27
C GLN A 9 -18.37 5.30 -1.45
N VAL A 10 -18.13 5.98 -0.33
CA VAL A 10 -17.03 5.65 0.60
C VAL A 10 -17.19 4.24 1.17
N GLU A 11 -18.41 3.84 1.53
CA GLU A 11 -18.70 2.48 1.99
C GLU A 11 -18.33 1.41 0.96
N LYS A 12 -18.77 1.60 -0.31
CA LYS A 12 -18.41 0.71 -1.41
C LYS A 12 -16.90 0.65 -1.62
N GLN A 13 -16.23 1.80 -1.62
CA GLN A 13 -14.78 1.88 -1.85
C GLN A 13 -13.97 1.27 -0.71
N ILE A 14 -14.37 1.43 0.56
CA ILE A 14 -13.74 0.74 1.70
C ILE A 14 -13.84 -0.78 1.51
N LEU A 15 -15.03 -1.28 1.17
CA LEU A 15 -15.23 -2.72 0.95
C LEU A 15 -14.34 -3.23 -0.21
N GLU A 16 -14.23 -2.48 -1.31
CA GLU A 16 -13.36 -2.81 -2.44
C GLU A 16 -11.86 -2.79 -2.06
N LEU A 17 -11.42 -1.81 -1.28
CA LEU A 17 -10.03 -1.71 -0.81
C LEU A 17 -9.67 -2.89 0.10
N VAL A 18 -10.50 -3.17 1.10
CA VAL A 18 -10.22 -4.27 2.05
C VAL A 18 -10.28 -5.63 1.35
N LYS A 19 -11.18 -5.81 0.36
CA LYS A 19 -11.18 -6.99 -0.50
C LYS A 19 -9.90 -7.11 -1.34
N LYS A 20 -9.44 -6.00 -1.91
CA LYS A 20 -8.25 -5.97 -2.79
C LYS A 20 -6.97 -6.26 -2.01
N TYR A 21 -6.85 -5.72 -0.80
CA TYR A 21 -5.61 -5.77 0.01
C TYR A 21 -5.68 -6.76 1.18
N ASN A 22 -6.76 -7.54 1.30
CA ASN A 22 -7.10 -8.48 2.38
C ASN A 22 -7.37 -7.82 3.74
N VAL A 23 -6.44 -6.97 4.19
CA VAL A 23 -6.50 -6.24 5.45
C VAL A 23 -5.82 -4.88 5.28
N LEU A 24 -6.35 -3.88 5.96
CA LEU A 24 -5.74 -2.55 6.05
C LEU A 24 -5.87 -2.03 7.48
N TYR A 25 -4.91 -1.20 7.90
CA TYR A 25 -5.11 -0.44 9.13
C TYR A 25 -6.31 0.49 8.97
N LYS A 26 -7.10 0.64 10.03
CA LYS A 26 -8.19 1.62 10.07
C LYS A 26 -7.67 3.02 9.72
N LYS A 27 -6.49 3.39 10.22
CA LYS A 27 -5.83 4.68 9.92
C LYS A 27 -5.52 4.84 8.41
N GLN A 28 -5.10 3.78 7.73
CA GLN A 28 -4.85 3.82 6.28
C GLN A 28 -6.13 4.15 5.50
N LEU A 29 -7.28 3.64 5.92
CA LEU A 29 -8.55 4.00 5.30
C LEU A 29 -8.84 5.49 5.48
N TYR A 30 -8.68 6.05 6.68
CA TYR A 30 -8.86 7.49 6.89
C TYR A 30 -7.92 8.33 6.00
N GLU A 31 -6.63 7.99 5.98
CA GLU A 31 -5.63 8.71 5.18
C GLU A 31 -5.85 8.57 3.67
N PHE A 32 -6.33 7.42 3.20
CA PHE A 32 -6.68 7.22 1.80
C PHE A 32 -7.82 8.15 1.36
N PHE A 33 -8.88 8.29 2.17
CA PHE A 33 -9.98 9.21 1.85
C PHE A 33 -9.66 10.67 2.18
N ALA A 34 -8.62 10.95 2.96
CA ALA A 34 -8.15 12.32 3.18
C ALA A 34 -7.53 12.93 1.92
N VAL A 35 -7.03 12.10 0.99
CA VAL A 35 -6.50 12.54 -0.32
C VAL A 35 -7.52 13.37 -1.10
N ASP A 36 -8.82 13.06 -0.98
CA ASP A 36 -9.90 13.77 -1.67
C ASP A 36 -10.93 14.42 -0.73
N GLY A 37 -10.60 14.56 0.56
CA GLY A 37 -11.42 15.28 1.55
C GLY A 37 -12.69 14.54 2.00
N ARG A 38 -12.72 13.20 1.84
CA ARG A 38 -13.86 12.35 2.21
C ARG A 38 -13.63 11.55 3.50
N GLU A 39 -12.54 11.79 4.22
CA GLU A 39 -12.18 11.09 5.47
C GLU A 39 -13.26 11.18 6.56
N LYS A 40 -14.01 12.29 6.61
CA LYS A 40 -15.14 12.48 7.53
C LYS A 40 -16.26 11.44 7.37
N PHE A 41 -16.37 10.79 6.22
CA PHE A 41 -17.37 9.75 5.97
C PHE A 41 -16.92 8.35 6.41
N VAL A 42 -15.60 8.13 6.59
CA VAL A 42 -15.01 6.81 6.85
C VAL A 42 -15.56 6.16 8.11
N GLY A 43 -15.68 6.92 9.21
CA GLY A 43 -16.17 6.38 10.47
C GLY A 43 -17.59 5.81 10.37
N LYS A 44 -18.49 6.52 9.68
CA LYS A 44 -19.88 6.07 9.50
C LYS A 44 -19.98 4.91 8.49
N ALA A 45 -19.18 4.94 7.43
CA ALA A 45 -19.10 3.85 6.46
C ALA A 45 -18.59 2.56 7.11
N LEU A 46 -17.50 2.63 7.89
CA LEU A 46 -16.99 1.50 8.67
C LEU A 46 -18.05 0.98 9.65
N HIS A 47 -18.72 1.87 10.39
CA HIS A 47 -19.78 1.45 11.31
C HIS A 47 -20.87 0.64 10.60
N SER A 48 -21.31 1.07 9.41
CA SER A 48 -22.30 0.34 8.60
C SER A 48 -21.79 -1.03 8.18
N LEU A 49 -20.57 -1.10 7.60
CA LEU A 49 -19.97 -2.34 7.11
C LEU A 49 -19.71 -3.36 8.22
N LEU A 50 -19.31 -2.90 9.41
CA LEU A 50 -19.09 -3.75 10.59
C LEU A 50 -20.43 -4.27 11.13
N LYS A 51 -21.44 -3.39 11.25
CA LYS A 51 -22.78 -3.75 11.73
C LYS A 51 -23.44 -4.81 10.83
N ASP A 52 -23.30 -4.65 9.52
CA ASP A 52 -23.86 -5.57 8.52
C ASP A 52 -22.97 -6.80 8.28
N ARG A 53 -21.84 -6.91 9.01
CA ARG A 53 -20.87 -8.02 8.94
C ARG A 53 -20.25 -8.23 7.55
N PHE A 54 -20.14 -7.15 6.77
CA PHE A 54 -19.36 -7.16 5.53
C PHE A 54 -17.86 -7.10 5.80
N LEU A 55 -17.47 -6.48 6.92
CA LEU A 55 -16.09 -6.37 7.40
C LEU A 55 -16.04 -6.63 8.91
N TYR A 56 -14.83 -6.84 9.41
CA TYR A 56 -14.51 -7.02 10.83
C TYR A 56 -13.36 -6.07 11.22
N LEU A 57 -13.29 -5.73 12.49
CA LEU A 57 -12.24 -4.90 13.08
C LEU A 57 -11.57 -5.69 14.20
N ASN A 58 -10.24 -5.74 14.20
CA ASN A 58 -9.48 -6.18 15.35
C ASN A 58 -9.18 -4.96 16.23
N ASP A 59 -9.73 -4.93 17.45
CA ASP A 59 -9.59 -3.77 18.34
C ASP A 59 -8.17 -3.58 18.90
N VAL A 60 -7.34 -4.62 18.89
CA VAL A 60 -5.94 -4.52 19.35
C VAL A 60 -5.06 -3.95 18.26
N THR A 61 -5.11 -4.53 17.06
CA THR A 61 -4.25 -4.11 15.94
C THR A 61 -4.83 -2.97 15.11
N GLN A 62 -6.07 -2.57 15.38
CA GLN A 62 -6.81 -1.55 14.63
C GLN A 62 -6.88 -1.85 13.13
N MET A 63 -6.93 -3.14 12.77
CA MET A 63 -6.98 -3.60 11.38
C MET A 63 -8.39 -3.98 10.96
N VAL A 64 -8.78 -3.56 9.76
CA VAL A 64 -10.06 -3.86 9.12
C VAL A 64 -9.85 -4.93 8.05
N TYR A 65 -10.63 -6.01 8.10
CA TYR A 65 -10.48 -7.19 7.24
C TYR A 65 -11.84 -7.79 6.88
N GLN A 66 -11.89 -8.60 5.82
CA GLN A 66 -13.16 -9.20 5.36
C GLN A 66 -13.53 -10.51 6.08
N HIS A 67 -12.55 -11.35 6.41
CA HIS A 67 -12.75 -12.63 7.10
C HIS A 67 -11.42 -13.07 7.76
N GLU A 68 -11.47 -14.01 8.71
CA GLU A 68 -10.30 -14.42 9.50
C GLU A 68 -9.08 -14.82 8.65
N LYS A 69 -9.29 -15.61 7.58
CA LYS A 69 -8.19 -15.95 6.65
C LYS A 69 -7.48 -14.72 6.05
N ALA A 70 -8.21 -13.64 5.74
CA ALA A 70 -7.61 -12.44 5.18
C ALA A 70 -6.71 -11.73 6.22
N TYR A 71 -7.10 -11.80 7.49
CA TYR A 71 -6.30 -11.31 8.61
C TYR A 71 -5.07 -12.19 8.90
N GLU A 72 -5.20 -13.52 8.77
CA GLU A 72 -4.10 -14.47 8.92
C GLU A 72 -3.03 -14.30 7.83
N PHE A 73 -3.43 -14.08 6.59
CA PHE A 73 -2.53 -13.87 5.45
C PHE A 73 -2.07 -12.42 5.27
N ARG A 74 -2.18 -11.58 6.31
CA ARG A 74 -1.68 -10.21 6.26
C ARG A 74 -0.16 -10.19 6.05
N GLU A 75 0.29 -9.27 5.20
CA GLU A 75 1.72 -9.12 4.90
C GLU A 75 2.17 -7.71 5.28
N LYS A 76 3.23 -7.61 6.09
CA LYS A 76 3.84 -6.34 6.51
C LYS A 76 4.19 -5.48 5.29
N GLY A 77 4.88 -6.07 4.30
CA GLY A 77 5.30 -5.35 3.10
C GLY A 77 4.13 -4.74 2.30
N THR A 78 2.99 -5.42 2.23
CA THR A 78 1.78 -4.88 1.57
C THR A 78 1.19 -3.71 2.36
N LEU A 79 1.17 -3.80 3.69
CA LEU A 79 0.71 -2.71 4.53
C LEU A 79 1.63 -1.49 4.41
N MET A 80 2.95 -1.68 4.37
CA MET A 80 3.91 -0.58 4.17
C MET A 80 3.79 0.02 2.76
N ALA A 81 3.64 -0.81 1.73
CA ALA A 81 3.41 -0.36 0.36
C ALA A 81 2.14 0.48 0.23
N PHE A 82 1.09 0.16 0.98
CA PHE A 82 -0.14 0.95 0.97
C PHE A 82 0.05 2.35 1.58
N TRP A 83 0.93 2.52 2.57
CA TRP A 83 1.31 3.85 3.06
C TRP A 83 2.03 4.69 2.00
N VAL A 84 2.99 4.08 1.29
CA VAL A 84 3.69 4.73 0.18
C VAL A 84 2.71 5.09 -0.94
N LEU A 85 1.77 4.20 -1.27
CA LEU A 85 0.72 4.50 -2.24
C LEU A 85 -0.07 5.76 -1.85
N ILE A 86 -0.56 5.84 -0.60
CA ILE A 86 -1.27 7.04 -0.11
C ILE A 86 -0.40 8.29 -0.20
N SER A 87 0.88 8.20 0.21
CA SER A 87 1.82 9.32 0.12
C SER A 87 2.01 9.82 -1.32
N LEU A 88 2.12 8.91 -2.29
CA LEU A 88 2.22 9.24 -3.71
C LEU A 88 0.90 9.83 -4.26
N MET A 89 -0.26 9.32 -3.83
CA MET A 89 -1.57 9.87 -4.21
C MET A 89 -1.77 11.32 -3.74
N LYS A 90 -1.12 11.73 -2.64
CA LYS A 90 -1.13 13.14 -2.17
C LYS A 90 -0.30 14.06 -3.07
N GLN A 91 0.62 13.51 -3.86
CA GLN A 91 1.57 14.28 -4.70
C GLN A 91 1.16 14.29 -6.17
N LYS A 92 0.63 13.17 -6.68
CA LYS A 92 0.22 13.01 -8.08
C LYS A 92 -1.06 12.21 -8.21
N LYS A 93 -1.74 12.37 -9.34
CA LYS A 93 -2.93 11.59 -9.66
C LYS A 93 -2.52 10.15 -10.00
N ILE A 94 -3.03 9.19 -9.24
CA ILE A 94 -2.92 7.77 -9.56
C ILE A 94 -4.27 7.31 -10.12
N GLU A 95 -4.26 6.77 -11.33
CA GLU A 95 -5.46 6.37 -12.07
C GLU A 95 -6.00 5.03 -11.59
N ASN A 96 -5.10 4.07 -11.36
CA ASN A 96 -5.42 2.73 -10.91
C ASN A 96 -4.29 2.16 -10.04
N HIS A 97 -4.64 1.22 -9.16
CA HIS A 97 -3.69 0.49 -8.33
C HIS A 97 -4.21 -0.92 -8.03
N PHE A 98 -3.28 -1.87 -7.91
CA PHE A 98 -3.53 -3.30 -7.78
C PHE A 98 -2.59 -3.90 -6.73
N LEU A 99 -3.07 -4.92 -6.02
CA LEU A 99 -2.19 -5.83 -5.28
C LEU A 99 -1.49 -6.71 -6.31
N SER A 100 -0.17 -6.86 -6.20
CA SER A 100 0.61 -7.74 -7.09
C SER A 100 0.30 -9.22 -6.85
N SER A 101 0.59 -10.05 -7.85
CA SER A 101 0.59 -11.50 -7.66
C SER A 101 1.76 -11.93 -6.78
N ARG A 102 1.59 -13.02 -6.02
CA ARG A 102 2.70 -13.62 -5.24
C ARG A 102 3.87 -14.05 -6.13
N GLU A 103 3.63 -14.31 -7.41
CA GLU A 103 4.67 -14.66 -8.39
C GLU A 103 5.51 -13.45 -8.83
N GLU A 104 5.08 -12.22 -8.51
CA GLU A 104 5.78 -10.97 -8.80
C GLU A 104 6.63 -10.48 -7.64
N TYR A 105 6.87 -11.33 -6.64
CA TYR A 105 7.76 -11.02 -5.51
C TYR A 105 9.09 -10.39 -6.01
N PRO A 106 9.59 -9.30 -5.38
CA PRO A 106 9.13 -8.68 -4.14
C PRO A 106 8.14 -7.52 -4.33
N VAL A 107 7.55 -7.37 -5.52
CA VAL A 107 6.55 -6.32 -5.79
C VAL A 107 5.33 -6.54 -4.90
N ARG A 108 4.78 -5.47 -4.33
CA ARG A 108 3.58 -5.49 -3.46
C ARG A 108 2.38 -4.78 -4.07
N ILE A 109 2.62 -3.62 -4.68
CA ILE A 109 1.56 -2.81 -5.31
C ILE A 109 2.03 -2.37 -6.68
N ILE A 110 1.18 -2.53 -7.69
CA ILE A 110 1.36 -1.96 -9.03
C ILE A 110 0.38 -0.82 -9.18
N PHE A 111 0.80 0.32 -9.71
CA PHE A 111 -0.08 1.46 -9.95
C PHE A 111 0.23 2.18 -11.27
N VAL A 112 -0.77 2.87 -11.80
CA VAL A 112 -0.68 3.59 -13.07
C VAL A 112 -0.91 5.07 -12.80
N GLY A 113 -0.03 5.91 -13.33
CA GLY A 113 -0.14 7.37 -13.30
C GLY A 113 0.63 7.96 -14.46
N ASP A 114 0.11 9.06 -15.04
CA ASP A 114 0.75 9.76 -16.16
C ASP A 114 1.10 8.85 -17.37
N ALA A 115 0.22 7.88 -17.66
CA ALA A 115 0.40 6.84 -18.69
C ALA A 115 1.61 5.91 -18.50
N GLU A 116 2.23 5.91 -17.32
CA GLU A 116 3.34 5.03 -16.93
C GLU A 116 2.90 4.01 -15.86
N ILE A 117 3.60 2.87 -15.84
CA ILE A 117 3.42 1.81 -14.86
C ILE A 117 4.53 1.90 -13.83
N TYR A 118 4.13 1.92 -12.57
CA TYR A 118 5.00 1.93 -11.42
C TYR A 118 4.67 0.75 -10.53
N ASP A 119 5.64 0.38 -9.72
CA ASP A 119 5.40 -0.55 -8.63
C ASP A 119 6.09 -0.12 -7.33
N ILE A 120 5.62 -0.71 -6.25
CA ILE A 120 6.12 -0.51 -4.90
C ILE A 120 6.60 -1.86 -4.40
N LEU A 121 7.90 -1.95 -4.13
CA LEU A 121 8.55 -3.14 -3.59
C LEU A 121 8.73 -2.94 -2.09
N TYR A 122 8.74 -4.04 -1.36
CA TYR A 122 9.20 -4.07 0.02
C TYR A 122 10.31 -5.09 0.12
N VAL A 123 11.46 -4.68 0.66
CA VAL A 123 12.62 -5.54 0.87
C VAL A 123 13.05 -5.38 2.32
N SER A 124 12.92 -6.44 3.11
CA SER A 124 13.52 -6.46 4.46
C SER A 124 15.02 -6.68 4.40
N GLU A 125 15.72 -6.39 5.49
CA GLU A 125 17.17 -6.58 5.60
C GLU A 125 17.59 -8.01 5.20
N GLU A 126 16.84 -9.02 5.68
CA GLU A 126 17.09 -10.44 5.42
C GLU A 126 16.85 -10.86 3.96
N GLU A 127 16.07 -10.09 3.20
CA GLU A 127 15.68 -10.40 1.82
C GLU A 127 16.62 -9.75 0.78
N ILE A 128 17.50 -8.82 1.17
CA ILE A 128 18.35 -8.05 0.25
C ILE A 128 19.11 -8.95 -0.74
N GLN A 129 19.78 -9.99 -0.25
CA GLN A 129 20.54 -10.90 -1.10
C GLN A 129 19.65 -11.68 -2.08
N LEU A 130 18.46 -12.11 -1.62
CA LEU A 130 17.49 -12.82 -2.45
C LEU A 130 16.97 -11.90 -3.57
N VAL A 131 16.60 -10.67 -3.23
CA VAL A 131 16.08 -9.68 -4.19
C VAL A 131 17.14 -9.31 -5.23
N ASN A 132 18.38 -9.08 -4.82
CA ASN A 132 19.48 -8.82 -5.77
C ASN A 132 19.68 -10.00 -6.73
N ASN A 133 19.64 -11.24 -6.22
CA ASN A 133 19.74 -12.44 -7.04
C ASN A 133 18.56 -12.59 -8.01
N LEU A 134 17.36 -12.15 -7.63
CA LEU A 134 16.19 -12.17 -8.51
C LEU A 134 16.36 -11.17 -9.67
N PHE A 135 16.69 -9.92 -9.36
CA PHE A 135 16.82 -8.86 -10.37
C PHE A 135 18.03 -9.04 -11.29
N SER A 136 19.08 -9.73 -10.85
CA SER A 136 20.20 -10.11 -11.74
C SER A 136 19.80 -11.14 -12.81
N ARG A 137 18.74 -11.92 -12.58
CA ARG A 137 18.25 -12.96 -13.51
C ARG A 137 17.10 -12.48 -14.38
N LYS A 138 16.27 -11.57 -13.87
CA LYS A 138 15.07 -11.08 -14.55
C LYS A 138 14.95 -9.58 -14.30
N ARG A 139 15.01 -8.81 -15.38
CA ARG A 139 14.59 -7.41 -15.36
C ARG A 139 13.07 -7.36 -15.57
N ILE A 140 12.39 -6.55 -14.77
CA ILE A 140 10.98 -6.23 -15.01
C ILE A 140 10.97 -5.03 -15.97
N GLU A 141 10.91 -5.31 -17.27
CA GLU A 141 10.94 -4.26 -18.28
C GLU A 141 9.67 -3.38 -18.24
N GLY A 142 9.84 -2.08 -18.42
CA GLY A 142 8.73 -1.13 -18.56
C GLY A 142 8.03 -0.72 -17.25
N CYS A 143 8.63 -1.03 -16.10
CA CYS A 143 8.13 -0.63 -14.78
C CYS A 143 9.17 0.20 -14.04
N GLN A 144 8.73 1.24 -13.35
CA GLN A 144 9.59 2.06 -12.48
C GLN A 144 9.36 1.70 -11.01
N HIS A 145 10.46 1.45 -10.29
CA HIS A 145 10.40 0.85 -8.96
C HIS A 145 10.55 1.88 -7.84
N VAL A 146 9.58 1.95 -6.92
CA VAL A 146 9.73 2.61 -5.62
C VAL A 146 10.00 1.54 -4.57
N VAL A 147 11.15 1.60 -3.93
CA VAL A 147 11.61 0.52 -3.05
C VAL A 147 11.51 0.92 -1.58
N ILE A 148 10.78 0.14 -0.80
CA ILE A 148 10.72 0.27 0.67
C ILE A 148 11.83 -0.59 1.28
N VAL A 149 12.61 0.02 2.16
CA VAL A 149 13.62 -0.61 3.02
C VAL A 149 13.26 -0.41 4.49
N GLU A 150 13.80 -1.24 5.37
CA GLU A 150 13.57 -1.10 6.82
C GLU A 150 14.50 -0.04 7.42
N ASP A 151 15.75 0.01 6.94
CA ASP A 151 16.73 1.03 7.29
C ASP A 151 17.37 1.66 6.03
N LYS A 152 17.55 2.98 6.03
CA LYS A 152 18.19 3.70 4.91
C LYS A 152 19.62 3.23 4.60
N HIS A 153 20.35 2.66 5.56
CA HIS A 153 21.70 2.12 5.37
C HIS A 153 21.71 0.84 4.51
N GLU A 154 20.55 0.24 4.24
CA GLU A 154 20.39 -0.92 3.34
C GLU A 154 20.44 -0.51 1.85
N ILE A 155 20.08 0.74 1.54
CA ILE A 155 19.94 1.24 0.16
C ILE A 155 21.20 0.98 -0.69
N PRO A 156 22.45 1.20 -0.22
CA PRO A 156 23.66 0.94 -1.01
C PRO A 156 23.85 -0.54 -1.37
N GLN A 157 23.23 -1.47 -0.64
CA GLN A 157 23.38 -2.91 -0.85
C GLN A 157 22.45 -3.46 -1.94
N LEU A 158 21.36 -2.74 -2.24
CA LEU A 158 20.37 -3.18 -3.23
C LEU A 158 20.91 -3.07 -4.67
N GLN A 159 20.49 -3.98 -5.54
CA GLN A 159 20.85 -4.01 -6.95
C GLN A 159 19.60 -4.20 -7.79
N ILE A 160 18.68 -3.24 -7.65
CA ILE A 160 17.40 -3.21 -8.35
C ILE A 160 17.56 -2.22 -9.52
N PRO A 161 17.62 -2.69 -10.78
CA PRO A 161 17.63 -1.81 -11.94
C PRO A 161 16.36 -0.97 -11.97
N ASP A 162 16.39 0.22 -12.54
CA ASP A 162 15.20 1.09 -12.71
C ASP A 162 14.50 1.52 -11.40
N ALA A 163 15.18 1.40 -10.26
CA ALA A 163 14.74 2.01 -9.01
C ALA A 163 14.78 3.53 -9.13
N ILE A 164 13.61 4.17 -9.07
CA ILE A 164 13.44 5.62 -9.18
C ILE A 164 13.45 6.33 -7.82
N GLY A 165 13.38 5.57 -6.72
CA GLY A 165 13.43 6.10 -5.37
C GLY A 165 13.38 5.01 -4.32
N PHE A 166 13.90 5.33 -3.14
CA PHE A 166 13.86 4.48 -1.96
C PHE A 166 13.10 5.18 -0.86
N CYS A 167 12.54 4.44 0.10
CA CYS A 167 11.90 5.03 1.27
C CYS A 167 11.89 4.09 2.47
N THR A 168 11.76 4.68 3.66
CA THR A 168 11.37 3.97 4.87
C THR A 168 9.93 4.36 5.21
N VAL A 169 9.23 3.48 5.94
CA VAL A 169 7.87 3.72 6.41
C VAL A 169 7.82 3.50 7.92
N SER A 170 7.31 4.50 8.64
CA SER A 170 7.05 4.39 10.07
C SER A 170 5.79 3.54 10.31
N GLU A 171 5.92 2.43 11.02
CA GLU A 171 4.79 1.55 11.34
C GLU A 171 3.78 2.19 12.30
N GLU A 172 4.23 3.11 13.16
CA GLU A 172 3.38 3.74 14.17
C GLU A 172 2.44 4.79 13.55
N ASP A 173 2.98 5.67 12.70
CA ASP A 173 2.24 6.80 12.17
C ASP A 173 1.97 6.77 10.67
N GLY A 174 2.57 5.85 9.92
CA GLY A 174 2.46 5.76 8.46
C GLY A 174 3.27 6.80 7.70
N GLY A 175 4.18 7.52 8.37
CA GLY A 175 5.08 8.48 7.74
C GLY A 175 6.03 7.82 6.74
N VAL A 176 6.24 8.46 5.59
CA VAL A 176 7.12 7.97 4.52
C VAL A 176 8.28 8.95 4.36
N GLU A 177 9.51 8.49 4.52
CA GLU A 177 10.71 9.27 4.26
C GLU A 177 11.36 8.79 2.97
N TYR A 178 11.54 9.67 1.99
CA TYR A 178 12.09 9.33 0.68
C TYR A 178 13.59 9.63 0.58
N TYR A 179 14.31 8.75 -0.11
CA TYR A 179 15.73 8.86 -0.39
C TYR A 179 15.99 8.64 -1.88
N ARG A 180 17.09 9.21 -2.36
CA ARG A 180 17.67 8.94 -3.68
C ARG A 180 19.06 8.37 -3.49
N ARG A 181 19.52 7.55 -4.42
CA ARG A 181 20.95 7.28 -4.52
C ARG A 181 21.62 8.56 -4.97
N ASP A 182 22.68 8.93 -4.27
CA ASP A 182 23.61 9.91 -4.79
C ASP A 182 24.17 9.34 -6.11
N GLU A 183 24.11 10.15 -7.17
CA GLU A 183 24.65 9.81 -8.50
C GLU A 183 26.18 9.72 -8.49
#